data_AF-A0ABD3MFW7-F1
#
_entry.id   AF-A0ABD3MFW7-F1
#
_cell.length_a   1.000
_cell.length_b   1.000
_cell.length_c   1.000
_cell.angle_alpha   90.00
_cell.angle_beta   90.00
_cell.angle_gamma   90.00
#
_symmetry.space_group_name_H-M   'P 1'
#
loop_
_entity.id
_entity.type
_entity.pdbx_description
1 polymer ?
#
loop_
_entity_poly.entity_id
_entity_poly.type
_entity_poly.pdbx_seq_one_letter_code
_entity_poly.pdbx_strand_id
1 'polypeptide(L)'
;MSFAMLATILLDRPSPVFSFPTPSLLSQRLVPSQSSPYSSYSYSSALRLSTDDEVQQLLARARALREEAAVMSGKTIEEMEQEVQHEKKLALERQSAIDKARKEREESNTNKSRRDMQILPVPDNAQAQIQQAASAVERAFADGIVRQTVRFALLVEDEAMTGELNEWPGGAKQMYRESGRPLTESLLKEIRAYAKEESSVADAQDHQGVTSQSNRMPPSVSAKDIWDFDGSAIISAKAAGGSHGDVQAVVFPNTDTKYLKDIESIDKDVGPNRLLLLINPFWKNVESWGFNILAPNAKKRAQEVIFDNGYEVTYAVLRFSARGEDCVALKSYPYDWQLYAFREDPTWFNREVPLWLGSSKEEPSYSQFTELLNSRPEFKMSKNMRQMQRMMGNDDQ
;
A
#
# COMPACT_ATOMS: atom_id res chain seq x y z
N MET A 1 -2.09 6.26 -70.17
CA MET A 1 -2.44 7.69 -70.07
C MET A 1 -2.10 8.11 -68.64
N SER A 2 -0.85 8.45 -68.28
CA SER A 2 -0.06 9.67 -68.54
C SER A 2 -0.72 10.99 -68.09
N PHE A 3 0.09 11.79 -67.38
CA PHE A 3 -0.04 13.17 -66.87
C PHE A 3 -0.54 13.34 -65.42
N ALA A 4 0.33 13.58 -64.42
CA ALA A 4 1.29 14.70 -64.15
C ALA A 4 0.69 15.73 -63.16
N MET A 5 1.27 15.81 -61.95
CA MET A 5 2.00 16.97 -61.39
C MET A 5 1.18 18.24 -61.15
N LEU A 6 1.13 18.66 -59.88
CA LEU A 6 1.56 20.01 -59.47
C LEU A 6 1.81 20.07 -57.96
N ALA A 7 2.97 20.63 -57.62
CA ALA A 7 3.48 20.85 -56.27
C ALA A 7 3.43 22.35 -55.92
N THR A 8 3.76 22.63 -54.65
CA THR A 8 4.36 23.89 -54.11
C THR A 8 3.31 24.99 -53.77
N ILE A 9 3.26 25.73 -52.63
CA ILE A 9 4.27 26.45 -51.81
C ILE A 9 3.68 26.92 -50.43
N LEU A 10 4.55 26.91 -49.40
CA LEU A 10 4.75 27.78 -48.18
C LEU A 10 3.62 28.38 -47.32
N LEU A 11 3.80 28.26 -45.98
CA LEU A 11 3.88 29.31 -44.93
C LEU A 11 3.83 28.62 -43.55
N ASP A 12 4.94 28.19 -42.96
CA ASP A 12 5.86 28.94 -42.06
C ASP A 12 5.23 30.07 -41.22
N ARG A 13 5.07 29.82 -39.91
CA ARG A 13 5.16 30.81 -38.82
C ARG A 13 5.14 30.12 -37.43
N PRO A 14 6.20 30.26 -36.61
CA PRO A 14 6.24 29.86 -35.21
C PRO A 14 6.07 31.07 -34.26
N SER A 15 5.50 30.85 -33.08
CA SER A 15 5.60 31.77 -31.93
C SER A 15 4.92 31.17 -30.68
N PRO A 16 5.26 31.60 -29.45
CA PRO A 16 6.60 31.83 -28.90
C PRO A 16 6.80 31.12 -27.54
N VAL A 17 8.06 30.81 -27.23
CA VAL A 17 8.52 30.26 -25.95
C VAL A 17 8.49 31.37 -24.90
N PHE A 18 7.68 31.20 -23.85
CA PHE A 18 7.71 32.07 -22.66
C PHE A 18 8.67 31.49 -21.62
N SER A 19 9.85 32.10 -21.51
CA SER A 19 10.81 31.85 -20.44
C SER A 19 10.51 32.77 -19.25
N PHE A 20 10.19 32.19 -18.08
CA PHE A 20 10.13 32.94 -16.82
C PHE A 20 11.52 32.96 -16.14
N PRO A 21 11.99 34.13 -15.68
CA PRO A 21 13.22 34.23 -14.91
C PRO A 21 12.98 33.91 -13.42
N THR A 22 13.91 33.15 -12.84
CA THR A 22 14.03 32.89 -11.41
C THR A 22 14.60 34.10 -10.66
N PRO A 23 14.10 34.48 -9.47
CA PRO A 23 14.75 35.47 -8.63
C PRO A 23 15.82 34.82 -7.72
N SER A 24 17.02 35.39 -7.82
CA SER A 24 18.21 35.12 -7.02
C SER A 24 18.06 35.54 -5.55
N LEU A 25 18.55 34.70 -4.65
CA LEU A 25 18.70 34.96 -3.21
C LEU A 25 19.72 36.08 -2.96
N LEU A 26 19.27 37.17 -2.35
CA LEU A 26 20.09 38.28 -1.91
C LEU A 26 20.48 38.06 -0.44
N SER A 27 21.78 37.84 -0.25
CA SER A 27 22.49 37.79 1.02
C SER A 27 22.67 39.22 1.54
N GLN A 28 22.22 39.51 2.76
CA GLN A 28 22.72 40.65 3.54
C GLN A 28 22.95 40.25 4.99
N ARG A 29 24.11 40.68 5.48
CA ARG A 29 24.77 40.33 6.74
C ARG A 29 24.96 41.62 7.54
N LEU A 30 24.81 41.51 8.87
CA LEU A 30 25.37 42.38 9.94
C LEU A 30 24.70 43.77 10.11
N VAL A 31 24.47 44.33 11.30
CA VAL A 31 25.31 44.51 12.51
C VAL A 31 24.38 44.79 13.75
N PRO A 32 24.83 44.58 15.01
CA PRO A 32 24.00 44.67 16.23
C PRO A 32 24.14 46.00 16.99
N SER A 33 23.23 46.28 17.93
CA SER A 33 23.44 47.31 18.96
C SER A 33 22.85 46.93 20.32
N GLN A 34 23.67 47.17 21.34
CA GLN A 34 23.51 46.91 22.77
C GLN A 34 22.39 47.73 23.43
N SER A 35 21.82 47.22 24.53
CA SER A 35 22.03 47.73 25.92
C SER A 35 20.84 47.42 26.86
N SER A 36 21.17 46.79 27.99
CA SER A 36 20.38 46.69 29.26
C SER A 36 20.28 48.08 29.95
N PRO A 37 19.67 48.32 31.16
CA PRO A 37 19.32 47.38 32.25
C PRO A 37 18.06 47.73 33.10
N TYR A 38 17.93 47.01 34.24
CA TYR A 38 17.15 47.24 35.47
C TYR A 38 15.96 46.30 35.70
N SER A 39 16.08 45.39 36.68
CA SER A 39 15.58 45.67 38.03
C SER A 39 15.86 44.50 38.97
N SER A 40 16.60 44.80 40.03
CA SER A 40 16.87 43.98 41.20
C SER A 40 15.67 43.93 42.14
N TYR A 41 15.38 42.75 42.71
CA TYR A 41 14.82 42.64 44.05
C TYR A 41 15.50 41.49 44.78
N SER A 42 16.25 41.82 45.83
CA SER A 42 16.70 40.91 46.87
C SER A 42 15.76 41.02 48.06
N TYR A 43 15.29 39.89 48.58
CA TYR A 43 14.88 39.77 49.98
C TYR A 43 15.44 38.46 50.56
N SER A 44 16.36 38.66 51.50
CA SER A 44 16.55 37.95 52.77
C SER A 44 16.49 36.42 52.83
N SER A 45 17.67 35.82 52.75
CA SER A 45 18.29 35.00 53.81
C SER A 45 17.36 34.25 54.77
N ALA A 46 16.95 33.04 54.39
CA ALA A 46 16.67 31.95 55.32
C ALA A 46 17.80 30.92 55.20
N LEU A 47 18.27 30.46 56.36
CA LEU A 47 19.40 29.55 56.57
C LEU A 47 19.35 28.35 55.61
N ARG A 48 20.27 28.31 54.64
CA ARG A 48 20.57 27.12 53.85
C ARG A 48 21.27 26.11 54.77
N LEU A 49 20.52 25.17 55.32
CA LEU A 49 21.09 23.86 55.64
C LEU A 49 21.69 23.32 54.34
N SER A 50 22.94 22.89 54.40
CA SER A 50 23.63 22.36 53.24
C SER A 50 22.81 21.19 52.70
N THR A 51 22.69 21.06 51.37
CA THR A 51 22.09 19.88 50.72
C THR A 51 22.73 18.57 51.21
N ASP A 52 23.97 18.66 51.69
CA ASP A 52 24.69 17.53 52.29
C ASP A 52 24.12 17.12 53.67
N ASP A 53 23.63 18.06 54.49
CA ASP A 53 23.01 17.75 55.79
C ASP A 53 21.65 17.06 55.61
N GLU A 54 20.87 17.47 54.61
CA GLU A 54 19.59 16.83 54.28
C GLU A 54 19.78 15.41 53.75
N VAL A 55 20.79 15.20 52.89
CA VAL A 55 21.16 13.87 52.39
C VAL A 55 21.65 12.98 53.52
N GLN A 56 22.47 13.49 54.45
CA GLN A 56 22.91 12.73 55.61
C GLN A 56 21.76 12.38 56.57
N GLN A 57 20.82 13.30 56.80
CA GLN A 57 19.63 13.01 57.61
C GLN A 57 18.72 11.98 56.94
N LEU A 58 18.56 12.02 55.61
CA LEU A 58 17.79 11.02 54.87
C LEU A 58 18.46 9.64 54.90
N LEU A 59 19.79 9.58 54.78
CA LEU A 59 20.55 8.33 54.91
C LEU A 59 20.45 7.76 56.33
N ALA A 60 20.51 8.61 57.35
CA ALA A 60 20.35 8.21 58.75
C ALA A 60 18.93 7.69 59.04
N ARG A 61 17.88 8.37 58.54
CA ARG A 61 16.49 7.89 58.63
C ARG A 61 16.26 6.59 57.86
N ALA A 62 16.88 6.45 56.68
CA ALA A 62 16.82 5.21 55.91
C ALA A 62 17.53 4.05 56.63
N ARG A 63 18.62 4.30 57.38
CA ARG A 63 19.24 3.29 58.25
C ARG A 63 18.34 2.91 59.42
N ALA A 64 17.78 3.89 60.12
CA ALA A 64 16.88 3.64 61.25
C ALA A 64 15.64 2.81 60.84
N LEU A 65 15.01 3.14 59.71
CA LEU A 65 13.89 2.37 59.17
C LEU A 65 14.28 0.93 58.77
N ARG A 66 15.52 0.71 58.32
CA ARG A 66 16.04 -0.62 58.00
C ARG A 66 16.34 -1.43 59.25
N GLU A 67 16.88 -0.79 60.29
CA GLU A 67 17.12 -1.42 61.60
C GLU A 67 15.78 -1.86 62.22
N GLU A 68 14.76 -1.02 62.18
CA GLU A 68 13.41 -1.38 62.64
C GLU A 68 12.78 -2.51 61.82
N ALA A 69 12.93 -2.50 60.48
CA ALA A 69 12.44 -3.57 59.62
C ALA A 69 13.19 -4.90 59.83
N ALA A 70 14.50 -4.86 60.10
CA ALA A 70 15.32 -6.04 60.37
C ALA A 70 14.94 -6.70 61.70
N VAL A 71 14.70 -5.89 62.74
CA VAL A 71 14.22 -6.38 64.05
C VAL A 71 12.82 -7.00 63.94
N MET A 72 11.94 -6.45 63.11
CA MET A 72 10.59 -7.02 62.88
C MET A 72 10.59 -8.32 62.06
N SER A 73 11.55 -8.50 61.14
CA SER A 73 11.61 -9.67 60.25
C SER A 73 12.46 -10.83 60.80
N GLY A 74 13.19 -10.64 61.90
CA GLY A 74 14.07 -11.68 62.49
C GLY A 74 15.27 -12.07 61.63
N LYS A 75 15.63 -11.25 60.64
CA LYS A 75 16.75 -11.47 59.69
C LYS A 75 17.92 -10.54 60.01
N THR A 76 19.13 -10.92 59.64
CA THR A 76 20.32 -10.07 59.82
C THR A 76 20.33 -8.89 58.84
N ILE A 77 20.95 -7.77 59.23
CA ILE A 77 21.00 -6.53 58.42
C ILE A 77 21.67 -6.80 57.05
N GLU A 78 22.67 -7.67 57.00
CA GLU A 78 23.40 -8.02 55.78
C GLU A 78 22.55 -8.82 54.78
N GLU A 79 21.68 -9.72 55.26
CA GLU A 79 20.75 -10.47 54.40
C GLU A 79 19.69 -9.57 53.77
N MET A 80 19.21 -8.58 54.52
CA MET A 80 18.26 -7.58 54.01
C MET A 80 18.89 -6.68 52.95
N GLU A 81 20.15 -6.26 53.14
CA GLU A 81 20.84 -5.46 52.14
C GLU A 81 21.05 -6.22 50.82
N GLN A 82 21.34 -7.52 50.89
CA GLN A 82 21.46 -8.36 49.70
C GLN A 82 20.11 -8.55 48.99
N GLU A 83 19.01 -8.73 49.73
CA GLU A 83 17.65 -8.85 49.19
C GLU A 83 17.22 -7.55 48.48
N VAL A 84 17.47 -6.39 49.10
CA VAL A 84 17.16 -5.07 48.53
C VAL A 84 17.99 -4.77 47.28
N GLN A 85 19.28 -5.15 47.25
CA GLN A 85 20.13 -4.97 46.07
C GLN A 85 19.70 -5.87 44.90
N HIS A 86 19.31 -7.11 45.20
CA HIS A 86 18.80 -8.05 44.20
C HIS A 86 17.46 -7.58 43.60
N GLU A 87 16.54 -7.10 44.44
CA GLU A 87 15.25 -6.58 44.00
C GLU A 87 15.42 -5.31 43.14
N LYS A 88 16.35 -4.41 43.52
CA LYS A 88 16.68 -3.22 42.75
C LYS A 88 17.25 -3.56 41.37
N LYS A 89 18.08 -4.60 41.28
CA LYS A 89 18.63 -5.08 40.00
C LYS A 89 17.53 -5.63 39.09
N LEU A 90 16.63 -6.45 39.62
CA LEU A 90 15.47 -6.99 38.90
C LEU A 90 14.52 -5.88 38.40
N ALA A 91 14.29 -4.85 39.21
CA ALA A 91 13.46 -3.71 38.83
C ALA A 91 14.08 -2.93 37.65
N LEU A 92 15.40 -2.73 37.67
CA LEU A 92 16.12 -2.03 36.61
C LEU A 92 16.15 -2.82 35.30
N GLU A 93 16.33 -4.14 35.37
CA GLU A 93 16.24 -5.04 34.21
C GLU A 93 14.85 -5.02 33.58
N ARG A 94 13.78 -5.08 34.40
CA ARG A 94 12.39 -4.95 33.91
C ARG A 94 12.12 -3.62 33.25
N GLN A 95 12.61 -2.52 33.83
CA GLN A 95 12.41 -1.18 33.28
C GLN A 95 13.13 -1.02 31.94
N SER A 96 14.37 -1.54 31.83
CA SER A 96 15.11 -1.53 30.56
C SER A 96 14.44 -2.37 29.46
N ALA A 97 13.79 -3.47 29.81
CA ALA A 97 13.04 -4.30 28.86
C ALA A 97 11.76 -3.59 28.36
N ILE A 98 11.06 -2.88 29.25
CA ILE A 98 9.88 -2.08 28.90
C ILE A 98 10.27 -0.91 28.01
N ASP A 99 11.35 -0.19 28.35
CA ASP A 99 11.83 0.94 27.55
C ASP A 99 12.33 0.50 26.18
N LYS A 100 12.99 -0.66 26.08
CA LYS A 100 13.39 -1.28 24.81
C LYS A 100 12.16 -1.65 23.96
N ALA A 101 11.17 -2.32 24.56
CA ALA A 101 9.93 -2.68 23.86
C ALA A 101 9.13 -1.45 23.40
N ARG A 102 9.13 -0.38 24.21
CA ARG A 102 8.50 0.89 23.85
C ARG A 102 9.22 1.56 22.68
N LYS A 103 10.55 1.57 22.68
CA LYS A 103 11.36 2.16 21.62
C LYS A 103 11.22 1.40 20.30
N GLU A 104 11.20 0.06 20.33
CA GLU A 104 10.91 -0.78 19.15
C GLU A 104 9.50 -0.52 18.60
N ARG A 105 8.52 -0.27 19.47
CA ARG A 105 7.15 0.10 19.09
C ARG A 105 7.05 1.52 18.53
N GLU A 106 7.83 2.47 19.04
CA GLU A 106 7.88 3.85 18.53
C GLU A 106 8.60 3.92 17.18
N GLU A 107 9.73 3.22 17.01
CA GLU A 107 10.52 3.19 15.76
C GLU A 107 9.77 2.51 14.60
N SER A 108 9.00 1.45 14.89
CA SER A 108 8.13 0.78 13.90
C SER A 108 6.94 1.64 13.48
N ASN A 109 6.43 2.50 14.36
CA ASN A 109 5.28 3.36 14.07
C ASN A 109 5.68 4.63 13.31
N THR A 110 6.84 5.23 13.63
CA THR A 110 7.31 6.47 13.00
C THR A 110 7.76 6.28 11.55
N ASN A 111 8.30 5.11 11.20
CA ASN A 111 8.72 4.81 9.83
C ASN A 111 7.56 4.43 8.89
N LYS A 112 6.45 3.89 9.42
CA LYS A 112 5.21 3.66 8.66
C LYS A 112 4.47 4.97 8.36
N SER A 113 4.26 5.80 9.37
CA SER A 113 3.43 7.02 9.26
C SER A 113 3.88 8.04 8.20
N ARG A 114 5.16 8.09 7.81
CA ARG A 114 5.64 9.00 6.75
C ARG A 114 5.52 8.45 5.32
N ARG A 115 5.34 7.14 5.13
CA ARG A 115 5.10 6.52 3.81
C ARG A 115 3.61 6.41 3.46
N ASP A 116 2.72 6.62 4.42
CA ASP A 116 1.31 6.18 4.37
C ASP A 116 0.33 7.08 3.58
N MET A 117 0.72 8.26 3.05
CA MET A 117 -0.27 9.22 2.53
C MET A 117 0.08 9.81 1.15
N GLN A 118 0.57 8.99 0.21
CA GLN A 118 0.61 9.42 -1.20
C GLN A 118 -0.74 9.15 -1.86
N ILE A 119 -1.47 10.20 -2.21
CA ILE A 119 -2.68 10.08 -3.05
C ILE A 119 -2.24 9.62 -4.45
N LEU A 120 -2.81 8.52 -4.91
CA LEU A 120 -2.51 7.92 -6.20
C LEU A 120 -3.55 8.34 -7.24
N PRO A 121 -3.15 8.62 -8.48
CA PRO A 121 -4.11 8.88 -9.53
C PRO A 121 -4.94 7.62 -9.81
N VAL A 122 -6.25 7.78 -10.00
CA VAL A 122 -7.09 6.70 -10.55
C VAL A 122 -6.57 6.38 -11.96
N PRO A 123 -6.29 5.13 -12.29
CA PRO A 123 -5.84 4.78 -13.63
C PRO A 123 -6.94 5.06 -14.66
N ASP A 124 -6.60 5.77 -15.75
CA ASP A 124 -7.57 6.19 -16.76
C ASP A 124 -7.91 5.07 -17.77
N ASN A 125 -6.99 4.13 -17.99
CA ASN A 125 -7.09 3.05 -18.97
C ASN A 125 -6.38 1.77 -18.50
N ALA A 126 -6.48 0.71 -19.30
CA ALA A 126 -5.83 -0.58 -19.05
C ALA A 126 -4.31 -0.46 -18.84
N GLN A 127 -3.62 0.33 -19.67
CA GLN A 127 -2.16 0.49 -19.58
C GLN A 127 -1.71 1.17 -18.28
N ALA A 128 -2.41 2.22 -17.86
CA ALA A 128 -2.14 2.89 -16.58
C ALA A 128 -2.38 1.93 -15.40
N GLN A 129 -3.42 1.10 -15.50
CA GLN A 129 -3.73 0.08 -14.50
C GLN A 129 -2.62 -0.97 -14.40
N ILE A 130 -2.11 -1.44 -15.54
CA ILE A 130 -0.99 -2.40 -15.63
C ILE A 130 0.26 -1.83 -14.97
N GLN A 131 0.65 -0.59 -15.32
CA GLN A 131 1.85 0.04 -14.76
C GLN A 131 1.77 0.25 -13.25
N GLN A 132 0.61 0.68 -12.75
CA GLN A 132 0.39 0.81 -11.32
C GLN A 132 0.40 -0.55 -10.61
N ALA A 133 -0.18 -1.59 -11.22
CA ALA A 133 -0.18 -2.94 -10.70
C ALA A 133 1.23 -3.54 -10.65
N ALA A 134 2.01 -3.42 -11.74
CA ALA A 134 3.39 -3.88 -11.81
C ALA A 134 4.23 -3.22 -10.70
N SER A 135 4.12 -1.90 -10.57
CA SER A 135 4.83 -1.15 -9.52
C SER A 135 4.41 -1.55 -8.10
N ALA A 136 3.14 -1.89 -7.87
CA ALA A 136 2.66 -2.36 -6.56
C ALA A 136 3.17 -3.77 -6.25
N VAL A 137 3.10 -4.67 -7.23
CA VAL A 137 3.53 -6.07 -7.12
C VAL A 137 5.03 -6.16 -6.87
N GLU A 138 5.83 -5.39 -7.60
CA GLU A 138 7.29 -5.34 -7.43
C GLU A 138 7.70 -4.80 -6.06
N ARG A 139 7.03 -3.74 -5.58
CA ARG A 139 7.29 -3.20 -4.23
C ARG A 139 6.95 -4.23 -3.15
N ALA A 140 5.79 -4.88 -3.25
CA ALA A 140 5.38 -5.92 -2.31
C ALA A 140 6.35 -7.11 -2.34
N PHE A 141 6.79 -7.53 -3.53
CA PHE A 141 7.76 -8.61 -3.69
C PHE A 141 9.14 -8.23 -3.11
N ALA A 142 9.59 -7.00 -3.31
CA ALA A 142 10.84 -6.49 -2.73
C ALA A 142 10.80 -6.44 -1.19
N ASP A 143 9.62 -6.33 -0.59
CA ASP A 143 9.36 -6.40 0.84
C ASP A 143 9.13 -7.84 1.34
N GLY A 144 9.24 -8.85 0.46
CA GLY A 144 9.17 -10.28 0.80
C GLY A 144 7.80 -10.93 0.60
N ILE A 145 6.81 -10.21 0.06
CA ILE A 145 5.46 -10.74 -0.19
C ILE A 145 5.45 -11.47 -1.53
N VAL A 146 5.54 -12.80 -1.48
CA VAL A 146 5.64 -13.69 -2.66
C VAL A 146 4.30 -14.28 -3.11
N ARG A 147 3.25 -14.15 -2.30
CA ARG A 147 1.87 -14.56 -2.60
C ARG A 147 1.00 -13.33 -2.63
N GLN A 148 0.49 -13.00 -3.82
CA GLN A 148 -0.22 -11.74 -4.00
C GLN A 148 -1.51 -11.94 -4.77
N THR A 149 -2.48 -11.08 -4.49
CA THR A 149 -3.75 -10.99 -5.20
C THR A 149 -3.83 -9.64 -5.90
N VAL A 150 -4.12 -9.67 -7.20
CA VAL A 150 -4.31 -8.49 -8.05
C VAL A 150 -5.76 -8.50 -8.56
N ARG A 151 -6.48 -7.38 -8.41
CA ARG A 151 -7.85 -7.24 -8.91
C ARG A 151 -7.93 -6.06 -9.87
N PHE A 152 -7.99 -6.34 -11.16
CA PHE A 152 -8.23 -5.33 -12.18
C PHE A 152 -9.71 -4.98 -12.28
N ALA A 153 -10.01 -3.71 -12.51
CA ALA A 153 -11.22 -3.34 -13.23
C ALA A 153 -11.07 -3.85 -14.67
N LEU A 154 -11.93 -4.79 -15.06
CA LEU A 154 -11.84 -5.47 -16.35
C LEU A 154 -12.28 -4.51 -17.46
N LEU A 155 -11.32 -3.74 -17.97
CA LEU A 155 -11.49 -2.84 -19.11
C LEU A 155 -11.16 -3.56 -20.41
N VAL A 156 -11.86 -3.21 -21.48
CA VAL A 156 -11.44 -3.56 -22.86
C VAL A 156 -10.30 -2.60 -23.27
N GLU A 157 -9.44 -3.01 -24.21
CA GLU A 157 -8.16 -2.34 -24.54
C GLU A 157 -8.28 -0.82 -24.83
N ASP A 158 -9.40 -0.37 -25.40
CA ASP A 158 -9.66 1.03 -25.76
C ASP A 158 -10.67 1.74 -24.83
N GLU A 159 -11.06 1.10 -23.74
CA GLU A 159 -12.08 1.61 -22.84
C GLU A 159 -11.49 2.47 -21.72
N ALA A 160 -12.20 3.54 -21.38
CA ALA A 160 -11.86 4.39 -20.25
C ALA A 160 -12.33 3.78 -18.92
N MET A 161 -11.67 4.15 -17.82
CA MET A 161 -12.09 3.78 -16.47
C MET A 161 -13.42 4.44 -16.05
N THR A 162 -13.79 5.55 -16.70
CA THR A 162 -15.05 6.27 -16.53
C THR A 162 -16.13 5.75 -17.48
N GLY A 163 -17.40 5.80 -17.04
CA GLY A 163 -18.54 5.39 -17.86
C GLY A 163 -19.27 4.17 -17.28
N GLU A 164 -20.11 3.57 -18.11
CA GLU A 164 -20.91 2.40 -17.73
C GLU A 164 -20.01 1.20 -17.37
N LEU A 165 -20.50 0.36 -16.47
CA LEU A 165 -19.80 -0.87 -16.11
C LEU A 165 -19.94 -1.87 -17.26
N ASN A 166 -18.85 -2.54 -17.61
CA ASN A 166 -18.89 -3.56 -18.66
C ASN A 166 -19.86 -4.68 -18.32
N GLU A 167 -20.79 -4.89 -19.25
CA GLU A 167 -21.64 -6.07 -19.27
C GLU A 167 -20.95 -7.18 -20.06
N TRP A 168 -20.89 -8.37 -19.48
CA TRP A 168 -20.25 -9.54 -20.06
C TRP A 168 -21.32 -10.58 -20.43
N PRO A 169 -22.06 -10.40 -21.56
CA PRO A 169 -23.12 -11.33 -21.94
C PRO A 169 -22.60 -12.75 -22.19
N GLY A 170 -21.35 -12.90 -22.63
CA GLY A 170 -20.66 -14.18 -22.76
C GLY A 170 -20.06 -14.73 -21.45
N GLY A 171 -20.33 -14.07 -20.33
CA GLY A 171 -19.86 -14.47 -19.00
C GLY A 171 -18.33 -14.47 -18.86
N ALA A 172 -17.83 -15.32 -17.96
CA ALA A 172 -16.42 -15.37 -17.60
C ALA A 172 -15.47 -15.70 -18.78
N LYS A 173 -15.95 -16.42 -19.80
CA LYS A 173 -15.16 -16.67 -21.01
C LYS A 173 -14.86 -15.38 -21.79
N GLN A 174 -15.89 -14.54 -21.95
CA GLN A 174 -15.75 -13.27 -22.63
C GLN A 174 -14.85 -12.34 -21.80
N MET A 175 -15.11 -12.26 -20.49
CA MET A 175 -14.26 -11.51 -19.54
C MET A 175 -12.78 -11.89 -19.67
N TYR A 176 -12.48 -13.19 -19.80
CA TYR A 176 -11.11 -13.67 -19.91
C TYR A 176 -10.49 -13.29 -21.23
N ARG A 177 -11.19 -13.55 -22.33
CA ARG A 177 -10.68 -13.28 -23.67
C ARG A 177 -10.43 -11.79 -23.92
N GLU A 178 -11.35 -10.93 -23.48
CA GLU A 178 -11.36 -9.51 -23.83
C GLU A 178 -10.60 -8.64 -22.82
N SER A 179 -10.55 -9.04 -21.54
CA SER A 179 -9.87 -8.24 -20.50
C SER A 179 -8.88 -9.05 -19.66
N GLY A 180 -9.31 -10.15 -19.05
CA GLY A 180 -8.50 -10.87 -18.06
C GLY A 180 -7.15 -11.35 -18.60
N ARG A 181 -7.14 -11.95 -19.79
CA ARG A 181 -5.94 -12.42 -20.48
C ARG A 181 -5.01 -11.27 -20.90
N PRO A 182 -5.46 -10.27 -21.69
CA PRO A 182 -4.55 -9.20 -22.14
C PRO A 182 -3.98 -8.38 -20.98
N LEU A 183 -4.77 -8.09 -19.93
CA LEU A 183 -4.29 -7.39 -18.74
C LEU A 183 -3.23 -8.21 -18.00
N THR A 184 -3.47 -9.52 -17.82
CA THR A 184 -2.52 -10.38 -17.12
C THR A 184 -1.23 -10.60 -17.92
N GLU A 185 -1.33 -10.87 -19.23
CA GLU A 185 -0.15 -11.04 -20.07
C GLU A 185 0.71 -9.77 -20.09
N SER A 186 0.08 -8.59 -20.14
CA SER A 186 0.79 -7.31 -20.13
C SER A 186 1.41 -7.00 -18.78
N LEU A 187 0.70 -7.26 -17.67
CA LEU A 187 1.25 -7.20 -16.31
C LEU A 187 2.49 -8.08 -16.18
N LEU A 188 2.41 -9.33 -16.61
CA LEU A 188 3.52 -10.27 -16.51
C LEU A 188 4.70 -9.89 -17.41
N LYS A 189 4.48 -9.19 -18.53
CA LYS A 189 5.56 -8.60 -19.35
C LYS A 189 6.22 -7.41 -18.66
N GLU A 190 5.53 -6.71 -17.77
CA GLU A 190 6.07 -5.54 -17.04
C GLU A 190 6.78 -5.92 -15.74
N ILE A 191 6.29 -6.92 -15.00
CA ILE A 191 6.87 -7.31 -13.70
C ILE A 191 8.33 -7.77 -13.83
N ARG A 192 9.17 -7.31 -12.91
CA ARG A 192 10.56 -7.72 -12.70
C ARG A 192 10.74 -8.24 -11.27
N ALA A 193 10.33 -9.48 -11.04
CA ALA A 193 10.38 -10.13 -9.73
C ALA A 193 11.72 -10.83 -9.47
N TYR A 194 12.85 -10.10 -9.54
CA TYR A 194 14.15 -10.67 -9.15
C TYR A 194 14.27 -10.64 -7.63
N ALA A 195 14.41 -11.81 -7.00
CA ALA A 195 14.76 -11.89 -5.59
C ALA A 195 16.05 -11.08 -5.40
N LYS A 196 16.11 -10.23 -4.37
CA LYS A 196 17.39 -9.66 -3.92
C LYS A 196 18.30 -10.87 -3.69
N GLU A 197 19.36 -10.98 -4.49
CA GLU A 197 20.47 -11.86 -4.12
C GLU A 197 20.81 -11.50 -2.68
N GLU A 198 20.66 -12.47 -1.77
CA GLU A 198 21.24 -12.34 -0.45
C GLU A 198 22.71 -12.02 -0.70
N SER A 199 23.08 -10.78 -0.43
CA SER A 199 24.46 -10.34 -0.37
C SER A 199 25.12 -11.04 0.82
N SER A 200 25.38 -12.35 0.66
CA SER A 200 26.29 -13.15 1.46
C SER A 200 27.53 -13.38 0.60
N VAL A 201 28.51 -12.50 0.83
CA VAL A 201 29.96 -12.75 0.90
C VAL A 201 30.48 -14.02 0.19
N ALA A 202 31.47 -13.82 -0.71
CA ALA A 202 32.19 -14.78 -1.58
C ALA A 202 31.47 -15.00 -2.94
N ASP A 203 31.91 -14.46 -4.07
CA ASP A 203 33.26 -14.27 -4.57
C ASP A 203 33.37 -12.99 -5.39
N ALA A 204 34.21 -12.08 -4.91
CA ALA A 204 34.74 -11.00 -5.72
C ALA A 204 35.88 -11.55 -6.58
N GLN A 205 35.56 -12.19 -7.70
CA GLN A 205 36.46 -12.28 -8.85
C GLN A 205 35.72 -12.77 -10.10
N ASP A 206 35.77 -11.93 -11.14
CA ASP A 206 35.50 -12.24 -12.54
C ASP A 206 34.11 -12.76 -12.94
N HIS A 207 33.18 -11.82 -13.20
CA HIS A 207 32.36 -11.79 -14.44
C HIS A 207 31.55 -10.47 -14.47
N GLN A 208 32.25 -9.35 -14.72
CA GLN A 208 31.61 -8.06 -14.99
C GLN A 208 30.93 -8.07 -16.38
N GLY A 209 29.59 -7.96 -16.42
CA GLY A 209 28.89 -7.39 -17.58
C GLY A 209 27.56 -8.04 -17.99
N VAL A 210 27.27 -9.30 -17.63
CA VAL A 210 26.13 -10.04 -18.22
C VAL A 210 24.85 -9.99 -17.37
N THR A 211 24.95 -9.90 -16.04
CA THR A 211 23.79 -9.96 -15.13
C THR A 211 22.92 -8.71 -15.15
N SER A 212 23.47 -7.53 -15.45
CA SER A 212 22.69 -6.28 -15.45
C SER A 212 21.85 -6.07 -16.73
N GLN A 213 22.21 -6.71 -17.85
CA GLN A 213 21.46 -6.60 -19.11
C GLN A 213 20.34 -7.65 -19.22
N SER A 214 20.58 -8.89 -18.76
CA SER A 214 19.54 -9.94 -18.72
C SER A 214 18.37 -9.54 -17.82
N ASN A 215 18.62 -8.83 -16.72
CA ASN A 215 17.58 -8.34 -15.82
C ASN A 215 16.66 -7.27 -16.44
N ARG A 216 17.07 -6.63 -17.54
CA ARG A 216 16.26 -5.61 -18.24
C ARG A 216 15.40 -6.18 -19.37
N MET A 217 15.67 -7.41 -19.81
CA MET A 217 14.88 -8.01 -20.88
C MET A 217 13.47 -8.36 -20.40
N PRO A 218 12.43 -8.13 -21.22
CA PRO A 218 11.08 -8.53 -20.86
C PRO A 218 10.99 -10.06 -20.75
N PRO A 219 10.26 -10.58 -19.76
CA PRO A 219 10.07 -12.01 -19.61
C PRO A 219 9.25 -12.58 -20.76
N SER A 220 9.50 -13.85 -21.08
CA SER A 220 8.72 -14.58 -22.07
C SER A 220 7.44 -15.09 -21.40
N VAL A 221 6.28 -14.64 -21.87
CA VAL A 221 4.98 -15.01 -21.31
C VAL A 221 4.32 -16.11 -22.12
N SER A 222 3.80 -17.13 -21.45
CA SER A 222 3.01 -18.21 -22.05
C SER A 222 1.73 -18.45 -21.24
N ALA A 223 0.60 -18.55 -21.91
CA ALA A 223 -0.69 -18.87 -21.30
C ALA A 223 -1.05 -20.34 -21.52
N LYS A 224 -1.56 -20.99 -20.49
CA LYS A 224 -2.18 -22.31 -20.54
C LYS A 224 -3.57 -22.20 -19.95
N ASP A 225 -4.58 -22.29 -20.80
CA ASP A 225 -5.96 -22.31 -20.36
C ASP A 225 -6.18 -23.57 -19.51
N ILE A 226 -6.74 -23.41 -18.30
CA ILE A 226 -6.99 -24.55 -17.40
C ILE A 226 -8.27 -25.23 -17.86
N TRP A 227 -9.30 -24.42 -18.11
CA TRP A 227 -10.60 -24.87 -18.57
C TRP A 227 -11.22 -23.86 -19.53
N ASP A 228 -11.50 -24.32 -20.74
CA ASP A 228 -12.18 -23.52 -21.76
C ASP A 228 -13.61 -23.10 -21.36
N PHE A 229 -14.17 -23.67 -20.29
CA PHE A 229 -15.57 -23.48 -19.89
C PHE A 229 -15.81 -22.26 -19.01
N ASP A 230 -14.91 -21.90 -18.11
CA ASP A 230 -15.14 -20.85 -17.10
C ASP A 230 -14.19 -19.66 -17.23
N GLY A 231 -13.34 -19.63 -18.26
CA GLY A 231 -12.43 -18.50 -18.51
C GLY A 231 -11.23 -18.46 -17.56
N SER A 232 -10.89 -19.57 -16.91
CA SER A 232 -9.71 -19.66 -16.05
C SER A 232 -8.45 -20.08 -16.81
N ALA A 233 -7.31 -19.51 -16.42
CA ALA A 233 -6.04 -19.81 -17.05
C ALA A 233 -4.87 -19.70 -16.07
N ILE A 234 -3.79 -20.42 -16.37
CA ILE A 234 -2.48 -20.22 -15.75
C ILE A 234 -1.61 -19.51 -16.77
N ILE A 235 -1.09 -18.35 -16.41
CA ILE A 235 -0.16 -17.60 -17.24
C ILE A 235 1.18 -17.58 -16.53
N SER A 236 2.22 -18.05 -17.22
CA SER A 236 3.58 -18.13 -16.70
C SER A 236 4.47 -17.15 -17.45
N ALA A 237 5.29 -16.42 -16.71
CA ALA A 237 6.32 -15.53 -17.23
C ALA A 237 7.69 -16.10 -16.86
N LYS A 238 8.51 -16.37 -17.86
CA LYS A 238 9.89 -16.84 -17.67
C LYS A 238 10.85 -15.67 -17.72
N ALA A 239 11.57 -15.42 -16.63
CA ALA A 239 12.52 -14.33 -16.57
C ALA A 239 13.82 -14.67 -17.33
N ALA A 240 14.38 -13.69 -18.04
CA ALA A 240 15.63 -13.87 -18.76
C ALA A 240 16.84 -14.04 -17.82
N GLY A 241 16.76 -13.51 -16.59
CA GLY A 241 17.79 -13.62 -15.55
C GLY A 241 17.80 -14.94 -14.77
N GLY A 242 16.98 -15.93 -15.13
CA GLY A 242 16.93 -17.25 -14.49
C GLY A 242 15.61 -17.54 -13.75
N SER A 243 15.44 -18.79 -13.33
CA SER A 243 14.16 -19.32 -12.82
C SER A 243 13.67 -18.67 -11.52
N HIS A 244 14.55 -18.02 -10.76
CA HIS A 244 14.19 -17.27 -9.57
C HIS A 244 13.30 -16.06 -9.85
N GLY A 245 13.36 -15.52 -11.08
CA GLY A 245 12.49 -14.43 -11.52
C GLY A 245 11.21 -14.89 -12.21
N ASP A 246 10.98 -16.21 -12.33
CA ASP A 246 9.78 -16.73 -12.95
C ASP A 246 8.55 -16.38 -12.11
N VAL A 247 7.50 -15.92 -12.78
CA VAL A 247 6.22 -15.54 -12.16
C VAL A 247 5.13 -16.44 -12.71
N GLN A 248 4.25 -16.93 -11.84
CA GLN A 248 3.03 -17.60 -12.26
C GLN A 248 1.80 -16.83 -11.79
N ALA A 249 0.77 -16.80 -12.62
CA ALA A 249 -0.49 -16.15 -12.33
C ALA A 249 -1.65 -17.10 -12.62
N VAL A 250 -2.56 -17.26 -11.66
CA VAL A 250 -3.83 -17.95 -11.84
C VAL A 250 -4.92 -16.91 -12.07
N VAL A 251 -5.52 -16.92 -13.25
CA VAL A 251 -6.53 -15.94 -13.69
C VAL A 251 -7.93 -16.49 -13.45
N PHE A 252 -8.79 -15.67 -12.85
CA PHE A 252 -10.18 -15.98 -12.53
C PHE A 252 -10.41 -17.31 -11.79
N PRO A 253 -9.61 -17.65 -10.75
CA PRO A 253 -9.94 -18.81 -9.96
C PRO A 253 -11.30 -18.61 -9.26
N ASN A 254 -12.08 -19.68 -9.13
CA ASN A 254 -13.40 -19.66 -8.47
C ASN A 254 -13.41 -20.47 -7.15
N THR A 255 -14.57 -20.51 -6.48
CA THR A 255 -14.75 -21.16 -5.18
C THR A 255 -14.87 -22.70 -5.22
N ASP A 256 -14.72 -23.32 -6.39
CA ASP A 256 -14.67 -24.77 -6.54
C ASP A 256 -13.41 -25.35 -5.88
N THR A 257 -13.59 -26.49 -5.23
CA THR A 257 -12.54 -27.31 -4.65
C THR A 257 -11.40 -27.65 -5.60
N LYS A 258 -11.64 -27.69 -6.92
CA LYS A 258 -10.57 -27.93 -7.89
C LYS A 258 -9.53 -26.81 -7.88
N TYR A 259 -9.96 -25.55 -7.87
CA TYR A 259 -9.03 -24.41 -7.84
C TYR A 259 -8.16 -24.43 -6.60
N LEU A 260 -8.70 -24.85 -5.45
CA LEU A 260 -7.89 -25.03 -4.24
C LEU A 260 -6.77 -26.07 -4.45
N LYS A 261 -7.05 -27.17 -5.15
CA LYS A 261 -6.02 -28.20 -5.47
C LYS A 261 -4.99 -27.67 -6.46
N ASP A 262 -5.43 -26.96 -7.49
CA ASP A 262 -4.53 -26.41 -8.51
C ASP A 262 -3.61 -25.35 -7.89
N ILE A 263 -4.17 -24.40 -7.13
CA ILE A 263 -3.42 -23.35 -6.44
C ILE A 263 -2.42 -23.98 -5.47
N GLU A 264 -2.82 -24.98 -4.69
CA GLU A 264 -1.90 -25.68 -3.77
C GLU A 264 -0.78 -26.43 -4.52
N SER A 265 -1.08 -27.06 -5.66
CA SER A 265 -0.06 -27.73 -6.48
C SER A 265 0.92 -26.72 -7.07
N ILE A 266 0.41 -25.63 -7.64
CA ILE A 266 1.19 -24.56 -8.24
C ILE A 266 2.05 -23.87 -7.17
N ASP A 267 1.50 -23.60 -6.00
CA ASP A 267 2.22 -23.02 -4.87
C ASP A 267 3.44 -23.86 -4.46
N LYS A 268 3.27 -25.19 -4.40
CA LYS A 268 4.37 -26.13 -4.13
C LYS A 268 5.40 -26.16 -5.25
N ASP A 269 4.96 -26.14 -6.52
CA ASP A 269 5.84 -26.15 -7.68
C ASP A 269 6.64 -24.84 -7.80
N VAL A 270 6.01 -23.70 -7.53
CA VAL A 270 6.62 -22.37 -7.51
C VAL A 270 7.60 -22.26 -6.33
N GLY A 271 7.25 -22.81 -5.18
CA GLY A 271 8.10 -22.78 -3.98
C GLY A 271 8.11 -21.41 -3.29
N PRO A 272 8.78 -21.28 -2.14
CA PRO A 272 8.57 -20.17 -1.21
C PRO A 272 9.14 -18.82 -1.65
N ASN A 273 10.05 -18.79 -2.64
CA ASN A 273 10.80 -17.56 -2.97
C ASN A 273 10.36 -16.92 -4.29
N ARG A 274 9.52 -17.61 -5.08
CA ARG A 274 9.08 -17.14 -6.39
C ARG A 274 7.66 -16.58 -6.31
N LEU A 275 7.36 -15.60 -7.16
CA LEU A 275 6.10 -14.88 -7.13
C LEU A 275 4.95 -15.72 -7.73
N LEU A 276 3.86 -15.84 -6.97
CA LEU A 276 2.60 -16.43 -7.42
C LEU A 276 1.46 -15.42 -7.21
N LEU A 277 0.75 -15.15 -8.31
CA LEU A 277 -0.33 -14.17 -8.36
C LEU A 277 -1.69 -14.86 -8.51
N LEU A 278 -2.69 -14.37 -7.79
CA LEU A 278 -4.10 -14.63 -8.07
C LEU A 278 -4.69 -13.39 -8.73
N ILE A 279 -5.11 -13.52 -9.99
CA ILE A 279 -5.67 -12.40 -10.76
C ILE A 279 -7.19 -12.51 -10.76
N ASN A 280 -7.84 -11.47 -10.25
CA ASN A 280 -9.31 -11.33 -10.20
C ASN A 280 -10.02 -12.60 -9.67
N PRO A 281 -9.68 -13.11 -8.48
CA PRO A 281 -10.41 -14.23 -7.90
C PRO A 281 -11.91 -13.89 -7.73
N PHE A 282 -12.79 -14.85 -7.97
CA PHE A 282 -14.24 -14.68 -7.80
C PHE A 282 -14.71 -14.72 -6.33
N TRP A 283 -13.79 -14.62 -5.38
CA TRP A 283 -14.08 -14.54 -3.95
C TRP A 283 -13.48 -13.28 -3.35
N LYS A 284 -14.11 -12.79 -2.28
CA LYS A 284 -13.59 -11.69 -1.48
C LYS A 284 -12.95 -12.16 -0.20
N ASN A 285 -13.64 -13.07 0.49
CA ASN A 285 -13.30 -13.59 1.80
C ASN A 285 -13.70 -15.07 1.88
N VAL A 286 -13.41 -15.69 3.02
CA VAL A 286 -13.71 -17.11 3.27
C VAL A 286 -15.21 -17.38 3.23
N GLU A 287 -16.05 -16.38 3.49
CA GLU A 287 -17.51 -16.47 3.43
C GLU A 287 -18.05 -16.53 1.99
N SER A 288 -17.22 -16.21 1.00
CA SER A 288 -17.57 -16.38 -0.42
C SER A 288 -17.75 -17.87 -0.78
N TRP A 289 -17.21 -18.78 0.02
CA TRP A 289 -17.53 -20.21 -0.07
C TRP A 289 -18.88 -20.46 0.60
N GLY A 290 -19.91 -20.59 -0.23
CA GLY A 290 -21.24 -20.99 0.20
C GLY A 290 -21.26 -22.39 0.83
N PHE A 291 -22.36 -22.71 1.49
CA PHE A 291 -22.59 -24.05 2.03
C PHE A 291 -22.71 -25.07 0.89
N ASN A 292 -21.68 -25.90 0.70
CA ASN A 292 -21.67 -26.93 -0.33
C ASN A 292 -21.84 -28.32 0.31
N ILE A 293 -23.00 -28.94 0.11
CA ILE A 293 -23.31 -30.29 0.61
C ILE A 293 -22.36 -31.35 0.02
N LEU A 294 -21.91 -31.14 -1.22
CA LEU A 294 -21.00 -32.06 -1.93
C LEU A 294 -19.53 -31.87 -1.54
N ALA A 295 -19.21 -30.76 -0.87
CA ALA A 295 -17.86 -30.43 -0.41
C ALA A 295 -17.90 -29.73 0.96
N PRO A 296 -18.27 -30.45 2.05
CA PRO A 296 -18.51 -29.84 3.36
C PRO A 296 -17.27 -29.16 3.97
N ASN A 297 -16.06 -29.54 3.54
CA ASN A 297 -14.79 -28.98 4.01
C ASN A 297 -14.21 -27.88 3.12
N ALA A 298 -14.90 -27.46 2.05
CA ALA A 298 -14.37 -26.48 1.09
C ALA A 298 -13.97 -25.16 1.76
N LYS A 299 -14.79 -24.66 2.69
CA LYS A 299 -14.52 -23.41 3.43
C LYS A 299 -13.26 -23.50 4.28
N LYS A 300 -13.08 -24.60 5.02
CA LYS A 300 -11.88 -24.83 5.86
C LYS A 300 -10.63 -24.93 4.98
N ARG A 301 -10.73 -25.65 3.85
CA ARG A 301 -9.61 -25.81 2.94
C ARG A 301 -9.25 -24.48 2.24
N ALA A 302 -10.22 -23.63 1.93
CA ALA A 302 -9.97 -22.30 1.38
C ALA A 302 -9.23 -21.40 2.38
N GLN A 303 -9.59 -21.45 3.66
CA GLN A 303 -8.86 -20.79 4.74
C GLN A 303 -7.39 -21.21 4.73
N GLU A 304 -7.13 -22.51 4.76
CA GLU A 304 -5.75 -23.06 4.81
C GLU A 304 -4.94 -22.73 3.55
N VAL A 305 -5.52 -22.91 2.36
CA VAL A 305 -4.77 -22.80 1.08
C VAL A 305 -4.56 -21.36 0.62
N ILE A 306 -5.49 -20.45 0.92
CA ILE A 306 -5.47 -19.08 0.39
C ILE A 306 -5.24 -18.06 1.50
N PHE A 307 -6.09 -18.06 2.53
CA PHE A 307 -6.12 -16.96 3.50
C PHE A 307 -5.02 -17.09 4.55
N ASP A 308 -4.64 -18.31 4.94
CA ASP A 308 -3.55 -18.57 5.89
C ASP A 308 -2.19 -18.60 5.19
N ASN A 309 -2.16 -18.91 3.89
CA ASN A 309 -0.94 -18.93 3.05
C ASN A 309 -0.47 -17.54 2.59
N GLY A 310 -1.05 -16.46 3.14
CA GLY A 310 -0.53 -15.11 2.96
C GLY A 310 -0.75 -14.51 1.58
N TYR A 311 -1.83 -14.87 0.87
CA TYR A 311 -2.21 -14.18 -0.38
C TYR A 311 -2.73 -12.77 -0.10
N GLU A 312 -1.82 -11.80 -0.04
CA GLU A 312 -2.15 -10.42 0.26
C GLU A 312 -2.66 -9.66 -0.96
N VAL A 313 -3.66 -8.78 -0.79
CA VAL A 313 -4.13 -7.91 -1.87
C VAL A 313 -3.14 -6.76 -2.07
N THR A 314 -2.29 -6.87 -3.09
CA THR A 314 -1.24 -5.88 -3.37
C THR A 314 -1.70 -4.81 -4.35
N TYR A 315 -2.62 -5.14 -5.25
CA TYR A 315 -3.25 -4.18 -6.14
C TYR A 315 -4.72 -4.51 -6.36
N ALA A 316 -5.58 -3.48 -6.31
CA ALA A 316 -6.99 -3.64 -6.65
C ALA A 316 -7.57 -2.33 -7.20
N VAL A 317 -8.38 -2.42 -8.23
CA VAL A 317 -9.27 -1.33 -8.70
C VAL A 317 -10.68 -1.88 -8.73
N LEU A 318 -11.52 -1.41 -7.81
CA LEU A 318 -12.92 -1.82 -7.73
C LEU A 318 -13.79 -0.68 -8.23
N ARG A 319 -14.47 -0.88 -9.37
CA ARG A 319 -15.50 0.03 -9.89
C ARG A 319 -16.87 -0.42 -9.39
N PHE A 320 -17.68 0.51 -8.93
CA PHE A 320 -19.10 0.28 -8.61
C PHE A 320 -19.85 1.60 -8.50
N SER A 321 -21.18 1.54 -8.56
CA SER A 321 -22.03 2.71 -8.32
C SER A 321 -22.51 2.76 -6.87
N ALA A 322 -22.41 3.91 -6.21
CA ALA A 322 -22.98 4.16 -4.90
C ALA A 322 -23.82 5.44 -4.91
N ARG A 323 -25.08 5.36 -4.47
CA ARG A 323 -26.06 6.46 -4.55
C ARG A 323 -26.21 7.08 -5.96
N GLY A 324 -25.96 6.30 -7.01
CA GLY A 324 -26.00 6.76 -8.40
C GLY A 324 -24.75 7.53 -8.85
N GLU A 325 -23.70 7.57 -8.02
CA GLU A 325 -22.40 8.12 -8.36
C GLU A 325 -21.44 6.99 -8.75
N ASP A 326 -20.61 7.22 -9.76
CA ASP A 326 -19.57 6.28 -10.16
C ASP A 326 -18.39 6.38 -9.18
N CYS A 327 -18.09 5.26 -8.51
CA CYS A 327 -17.11 5.19 -7.44
C CYS A 327 -15.99 4.22 -7.78
N VAL A 328 -14.78 4.53 -7.30
CA VAL A 328 -13.60 3.67 -7.43
C VAL A 328 -12.93 3.52 -6.08
N ALA A 329 -12.66 2.26 -5.69
CA ALA A 329 -11.74 1.95 -4.61
C ALA A 329 -10.41 1.43 -5.20
N LEU A 330 -9.32 2.11 -4.90
CA LEU A 330 -7.97 1.79 -5.37
C LEU A 330 -7.11 1.29 -4.21
N LYS A 331 -6.53 0.10 -4.35
CA LYS A 331 -5.45 -0.41 -3.50
C LYS A 331 -4.18 -0.52 -4.34
N SER A 332 -3.09 0.01 -3.83
CA SER A 332 -1.76 -0.18 -4.41
C SER A 332 -0.75 -0.21 -3.27
N TYR A 333 -0.13 -1.36 -3.05
CA TYR A 333 0.86 -1.56 -2.01
C TYR A 333 2.02 -0.54 -2.14
N PRO A 334 2.49 0.11 -1.06
CA PRO A 334 2.18 -0.16 0.35
C PRO A 334 1.00 0.68 0.90
N TYR A 335 0.34 1.49 0.08
CA TYR A 335 -0.65 2.44 0.56
C TYR A 335 -1.97 1.76 0.93
N ASP A 336 -2.69 2.37 1.86
CA ASP A 336 -4.07 2.03 2.23
C ASP A 336 -5.03 2.16 1.03
N TRP A 337 -6.24 1.61 1.16
CA TRP A 337 -7.27 1.81 0.17
C TRP A 337 -7.60 3.29 0.02
N GLN A 338 -7.72 3.75 -1.21
CA GLN A 338 -8.05 5.13 -1.56
C GLN A 338 -9.39 5.15 -2.26
N LEU A 339 -10.25 6.06 -1.83
CA LEU A 339 -11.66 6.10 -2.20
C LEU A 339 -11.91 7.31 -3.08
N TYR A 340 -12.51 7.09 -4.25
CA TYR A 340 -12.78 8.11 -5.24
C TYR A 340 -14.25 8.06 -5.67
N ALA A 341 -14.80 9.23 -6.00
CA ALA A 341 -16.04 9.33 -6.76
C ALA A 341 -15.85 10.28 -7.94
N PHE A 342 -16.43 9.94 -9.07
CA PHE A 342 -16.38 10.77 -10.26
C PHE A 342 -17.40 11.89 -10.17
N ARG A 343 -16.94 13.11 -10.46
CA ARG A 343 -17.80 14.28 -10.61
C ARG A 343 -17.68 14.80 -12.03
N GLU A 344 -18.81 15.18 -12.61
CA GLU A 344 -18.84 15.84 -13.90
C GLU A 344 -18.23 17.24 -13.80
N ASP A 345 -17.27 17.53 -14.68
CA ASP A 345 -16.64 18.84 -14.79
C ASP A 345 -17.70 19.89 -15.16
N PRO A 346 -17.81 21.02 -14.43
CA PRO A 346 -18.72 22.11 -14.79
C PRO A 346 -18.30 22.84 -16.07
N THR A 347 -17.04 22.73 -16.49
CA THR A 347 -16.50 23.50 -17.62
C THR A 347 -16.46 22.72 -18.93
N TRP A 348 -16.48 21.38 -18.88
CA TRP A 348 -16.40 20.52 -20.06
C TRP A 348 -17.49 19.45 -20.04
N PHE A 349 -18.38 19.51 -21.03
CA PHE A 349 -19.44 18.53 -21.21
C PHE A 349 -18.86 17.11 -21.35
N ASN A 350 -19.42 16.15 -20.63
CA ASN A 350 -19.04 14.73 -20.59
C ASN A 350 -17.65 14.38 -20.05
N ARG A 351 -16.93 15.31 -19.41
CA ARG A 351 -15.68 14.96 -18.70
C ARG A 351 -15.97 14.67 -17.23
N GLU A 352 -15.61 13.48 -16.78
CA GLU A 352 -15.66 13.11 -15.37
C GLU A 352 -14.26 13.21 -14.75
N VAL A 353 -14.19 13.79 -13.55
CA VAL A 353 -12.95 13.96 -12.80
C VAL A 353 -13.04 13.16 -11.50
N PRO A 354 -12.07 12.30 -11.18
CA PRO A 354 -12.06 11.58 -9.92
C PRO A 354 -11.78 12.55 -8.77
N LEU A 355 -12.69 12.61 -7.80
CA LEU A 355 -12.51 13.34 -6.55
C LEU A 355 -12.15 12.36 -5.44
N TRP A 356 -11.04 12.63 -4.76
CA TRP A 356 -10.62 11.87 -3.59
C TRP A 356 -11.57 12.11 -2.41
N LEU A 357 -12.19 11.04 -1.92
CA LEU A 357 -13.12 11.08 -0.80
C LEU A 357 -12.41 10.86 0.54
N GLY A 358 -11.46 9.91 0.58
CA GLY A 358 -10.78 9.47 1.80
C GLY A 358 -9.93 8.21 1.59
N SER A 359 -9.50 7.62 2.69
CA SER A 359 -8.77 6.34 2.71
C SER A 359 -9.36 5.34 3.71
N SER A 360 -9.04 4.06 3.54
CA SER A 360 -9.46 2.95 4.40
C SER A 360 -8.34 1.91 4.55
N LYS A 361 -8.14 1.36 5.75
CA LYS A 361 -7.16 0.28 5.96
C LYS A 361 -7.62 -1.04 5.37
N GLU A 362 -8.91 -1.32 5.47
CA GLU A 362 -9.54 -2.54 4.97
C GLU A 362 -10.31 -2.25 3.67
N GLU A 363 -10.67 -3.32 2.93
CA GLU A 363 -11.49 -3.19 1.71
C GLU A 363 -12.78 -2.43 2.05
N PRO A 364 -13.03 -1.28 1.39
CA PRO A 364 -14.10 -0.39 1.78
C PRO A 364 -15.47 -0.99 1.46
N SER A 365 -16.43 -0.77 2.36
CA SER A 365 -17.81 -1.21 2.18
C SER A 365 -18.65 -0.17 1.44
N TYR A 366 -19.78 -0.61 0.88
CA TYR A 366 -20.76 0.28 0.25
C TYR A 366 -21.28 1.36 1.23
N SER A 367 -21.46 1.00 2.51
CA SER A 367 -21.91 1.95 3.53
C SER A 367 -20.89 3.04 3.80
N GLN A 368 -19.59 2.71 3.80
CA GLN A 368 -18.51 3.69 3.96
C GLN A 368 -18.51 4.71 2.81
N PHE A 369 -18.69 4.28 1.56
CA PHE A 369 -18.84 5.19 0.43
C PHE A 369 -20.06 6.09 0.57
N THR A 370 -21.21 5.53 0.98
CA THR A 370 -22.45 6.28 1.19
C THR A 370 -22.25 7.39 2.23
N GLU A 371 -21.59 7.09 3.34
CA GLU A 371 -21.27 8.06 4.39
C GLU A 371 -20.35 9.18 3.87
N LEU A 372 -19.27 8.82 3.17
CA LEU A 372 -18.34 9.79 2.59
C LEU A 372 -19.01 10.69 1.55
N LEU A 373 -19.86 10.13 0.68
CA LEU A 373 -20.63 10.91 -0.30
C LEU A 373 -21.62 11.87 0.39
N ASN A 374 -22.32 11.42 1.44
CA ASN A 374 -23.24 12.28 2.20
C ASN A 374 -22.53 13.45 2.91
N SER A 375 -21.28 13.27 3.31
CA SER A 375 -20.49 14.31 3.98
C SER A 375 -20.04 15.44 3.04
N ARG A 376 -20.12 15.22 1.72
CA ARG A 376 -19.58 16.12 0.69
C ARG A 376 -20.71 16.93 0.03
N PRO A 377 -20.64 18.27 0.02
CA PRO A 377 -21.67 19.10 -0.61
C PRO A 377 -21.83 18.82 -2.11
N GLU A 378 -20.75 18.44 -2.79
CA GLU A 378 -20.70 18.17 -4.24
C GLU A 378 -21.58 16.98 -4.65
N PHE A 379 -21.86 16.05 -3.73
CA PHE A 379 -22.60 14.81 -3.96
C PHE A 379 -23.95 14.76 -3.22
N LYS A 380 -24.45 15.92 -2.75
CA LYS A 380 -25.77 16.00 -2.10
C LYS A 380 -26.91 15.68 -3.07
N MET A 381 -26.81 16.19 -4.29
CA MET A 381 -27.69 15.85 -5.40
C MET A 381 -27.09 14.67 -6.16
N SER A 382 -27.90 13.73 -6.64
CA SER A 382 -27.40 12.62 -7.45
C SER A 382 -26.96 13.07 -8.84
N LYS A 383 -26.10 12.29 -9.50
CA LYS A 383 -25.68 12.48 -10.89
C LYS A 383 -26.85 12.84 -11.82
N ASN A 384 -27.91 12.05 -11.82
CA ASN A 384 -29.10 12.30 -12.65
C ASN A 384 -29.79 13.64 -12.35
N MET A 385 -29.86 14.04 -11.07
CA MET A 385 -30.43 15.33 -10.69
C MET A 385 -29.56 16.50 -11.15
N ARG A 386 -28.23 16.37 -11.03
CA ARG A 386 -27.29 17.40 -11.51
C ARG A 386 -27.33 17.54 -13.04
N GLN A 387 -27.38 16.41 -13.76
CA GLN A 387 -27.56 16.40 -15.21
C GLN A 387 -28.88 17.08 -15.62
N MET A 388 -29.97 16.78 -14.92
CA MET A 388 -31.27 17.40 -15.17
C MET A 388 -31.26 18.92 -14.93
N GLN A 389 -30.64 19.39 -13.85
CA GLN A 389 -30.52 20.83 -13.56
C GLN A 389 -29.71 21.57 -14.63
N ARG A 390 -28.61 20.98 -15.09
CA ARG A 390 -27.81 21.48 -16.21
C ARG A 390 -28.63 21.57 -17.49
N MET A 391 -29.38 20.52 -17.83
CA MET A 391 -30.28 20.52 -18.99
C MET A 391 -31.39 21.57 -18.88
N MET A 392 -31.80 21.92 -17.66
CA MET A 392 -32.79 22.97 -17.38
C MET A 392 -32.19 24.39 -17.30
N GLY A 393 -30.85 24.54 -17.42
CA GLY A 393 -30.17 25.84 -17.42
C GLY A 393 -30.09 26.54 -16.06
N ASN A 394 -30.22 25.79 -14.96
CA ASN A 394 -30.20 26.34 -13.59
C ASN A 394 -28.80 26.28 -12.94
N ASP A 395 -27.73 26.61 -13.67
CA ASP A 395 -26.35 26.44 -13.18
C ASP A 395 -25.88 27.50 -12.15
N ASP A 396 -26.73 28.43 -11.75
CA ASP A 396 -26.43 29.44 -10.71
C ASP A 396 -27.17 29.12 -9.40
N GLN A 397 -26.62 28.23 -8.57
CA GLN A 397 -26.77 28.27 -7.10
C GLN A 397 -25.77 27.39 -6.34
#